data_AF-A0A7W0SI92-F1
#
_entry.id   AF-A0A7W0SI92-F1
#
_cell.length_a   1.000
_cell.length_b   1.000
_cell.length_c   1.000
_cell.angle_alpha   90.00
_cell.angle_beta   90.00
_cell.angle_gamma   90.00
#
_symmetry.space_group_name_H-M   'P 1'
#
loop_
_entity.id
_entity.type
_entity.pdbx_description
1 polymer ?
#
loop_
_entity_poly.entity_id
_entity_poly.type
_entity_poly.pdbx_seq_one_letter_code
_entity_poly.pdbx_strand_id
1 'polypeptide(L)'
;MRGDRVEIVVDVGNGVQTYEIEATRAGRRVEVSTGRGVVEVSEVTRGGKAVRSGRFMSARVVALVEHPAEDEPRMDRPRGRKTTRGQSSLL
;
A
#
# COMPACT_ATOMS: atom_id res chain seq x y z
N MET A 1 -7.03 0.95 -3.08
CA MET A 1 -5.60 0.68 -2.82
C MET A 1 -5.10 -0.38 -3.78
N ARG A 2 -5.01 -0.01 -5.06
CA ARG A 2 -4.04 -0.55 -6.01
C ARG A 2 -3.14 0.65 -6.32
N GLY A 3 -1.83 0.44 -6.45
CA GLY A 3 -0.95 1.47 -6.99
C GLY A 3 -0.28 2.40 -5.98
N ASP A 4 -0.23 2.07 -4.68
CA ASP A 4 0.73 2.73 -3.80
C ASP A 4 2.13 2.33 -4.28
N ARG A 5 3.01 3.30 -4.47
CA ARG A 5 4.38 3.07 -4.94
C ARG A 5 5.35 3.90 -4.13
N VAL A 6 6.50 3.32 -3.83
CA VAL A 6 7.61 4.04 -3.19
C VAL A 6 8.84 3.90 -4.07
N GLU A 7 9.42 5.04 -4.44
CA GLU A 7 10.73 5.12 -5.08
C GLU A 7 11.79 5.38 -4.01
N ILE A 8 12.87 4.61 -4.05
CA ILE A 8 13.98 4.67 -3.12
C ILE A 8 15.24 5.01 -3.90
N VAL A 9 15.80 6.19 -3.64
CA VAL A 9 17.07 6.61 -4.24
C VAL A 9 18.20 6.32 -3.26
N VAL A 10 19.19 5.56 -3.70
CA VAL A 10 20.29 5.06 -2.87
C VAL A 10 21.63 5.44 -3.47
N ASP A 11 22.53 5.97 -2.65
CA ASP A 11 23.93 6.13 -3.01
C ASP A 11 24.63 4.75 -3.01
N VAL A 12 25.18 4.37 -4.17
CA VAL A 12 25.89 3.10 -4.37
C VAL A 12 27.42 3.25 -4.38
N GLY A 13 27.93 4.45 -4.06
CA GLY A 13 29.36 4.77 -3.90
C GLY A 13 30.02 5.37 -5.14
N ASN A 14 29.42 5.21 -6.31
CA ASN A 14 29.87 5.81 -7.58
C ASN A 14 28.74 6.57 -8.30
N GLY A 15 27.65 6.87 -7.58
CA GLY A 15 26.45 7.49 -8.12
C GLY A 15 25.22 7.08 -7.31
N VAL A 16 24.04 7.38 -7.85
CA VAL A 16 22.76 7.01 -7.25
C VAL A 16 22.05 5.96 -8.09
N GLN A 17 21.34 5.06 -7.41
CA GLN A 17 20.47 4.07 -8.02
C GLN A 17 19.06 4.20 -7.44
N THR A 18 18.06 4.17 -8.31
CA THR A 18 16.65 4.18 -7.93
C THR A 18 16.09 2.76 -7.91
N TYR A 19 15.41 2.41 -6.82
CA TYR A 19 14.63 1.20 -6.66
C TYR A 19 13.16 1.56 -6.48
N GLU A 20 12.27 0.61 -6.76
CA GLU A 20 10.83 0.83 -6.66
C GLU A 20 10.15 -0.37 -6.02
N ILE A 21 9.17 -0.10 -5.14
CA ILE A 21 8.24 -1.11 -4.63
C ILE A 21 6.82 -0.58 -4.82
N GLU A 22 5.99 -1.38 -5.48
CA GLU A 22 4.59 -1.06 -5.79
C GLU A 22 3.64 -2.10 -5.14
N ALA A 23 2.49 -1.63 -4.67
CA ALA A 23 1.36 -2.47 -4.29
C ALA A 23 0.67 -3.07 -5.53
N THR A 24 1.18 -4.21 -5.99
CA THR A 24 0.78 -4.88 -7.24
C THR A 24 -0.63 -5.46 -7.27
N ARG A 25 -1.33 -5.55 -6.13
CA ARG A 25 -2.68 -6.11 -6.04
C ARG A 25 -3.63 -5.27 -5.21
N ALA A 26 -4.91 -5.38 -5.52
CA ALA A 26 -5.96 -4.69 -4.78
C ALA A 26 -5.95 -5.06 -3.30
N GLY A 27 -6.06 -4.04 -2.44
CA GLY A 27 -6.08 -4.21 -1.00
C GLY A 27 -4.70 -4.45 -0.38
N ARG A 28 -3.63 -4.35 -1.18
CA ARG A 28 -2.26 -4.23 -0.69
C ARG A 28 -1.88 -2.76 -0.63
N ARG A 29 -0.86 -2.47 0.17
CA ARG A 29 -0.25 -1.15 0.30
C ARG A 29 1.26 -1.29 0.40
N VAL A 30 1.98 -0.20 0.21
CA VAL A 30 3.41 -0.14 0.52
C VAL A 30 3.56 0.48 1.91
N GLU A 31 4.38 -0.14 2.75
CA GLU A 31 4.75 0.38 4.06
C GLU A 31 6.24 0.68 4.10
N VAL A 32 6.60 1.82 4.68
CA VAL A 32 7.97 2.21 4.97
C VAL A 32 8.18 2.16 6.48
N SER A 33 9.22 1.47 6.92
CA SER A 33 9.66 1.47 8.31
C SER A 33 11.15 1.79 8.38
N THR A 34 11.54 2.61 9.35
CA THR A 34 12.94 2.96 9.57
C THR A 34 13.34 2.60 10.99
N GLY A 35 14.43 1.86 11.13
CA GLY A 35 14.94 1.45 12.43
C GLY A 35 16.27 0.70 12.34
N ARG A 36 17.07 0.77 13.40
CA ARG A 36 18.37 0.07 13.50
C ARG A 36 19.29 0.29 12.30
N GLY A 37 19.30 1.52 11.75
CA GLY A 37 20.13 1.90 10.61
C GLY A 37 19.68 1.32 9.26
N VAL A 38 18.45 0.79 9.18
CA VAL A 38 17.85 0.26 7.96
C VAL A 38 16.52 0.95 7.68
N VAL A 39 16.29 1.29 6.41
CA VAL A 39 14.96 1.57 5.87
C VAL A 39 14.45 0.30 5.21
N GLU A 40 13.33 -0.22 5.70
CA GLU A 40 12.62 -1.34 5.08
C GLU A 40 11.37 -0.81 4.38
N VAL A 41 11.22 -1.15 3.11
CA VAL A 41 10.05 -0.82 2.30
C VAL A 41 9.41 -2.13 1.88
N SER A 42 8.12 -2.30 2.16
CA SER A 42 7.43 -3.59 2.01
C SER A 42 6.07 -3.42 1.36
N GLU A 43 5.81 -4.19 0.31
CA GLU A 43 4.43 -4.44 -0.12
C GLU A 43 3.78 -5.37 0.91
N VAL A 44 2.72 -4.89 1.55
CA VAL A 44 1.98 -5.65 2.56
C VAL A 44 0.56 -5.96 2.09
N THR A 45 0.07 -7.12 2.50
CA THR A 45 -1.36 -7.46 2.38
C THR A 45 -2.21 -6.58 3.29
N ARG A 46 -3.54 -6.60 3.08
CA ARG A 46 -4.51 -5.96 3.99
C ARG A 46 -4.35 -6.36 5.46
N GLY A 47 -3.87 -7.58 5.72
CA GLY A 47 -3.61 -8.09 7.07
C GLY A 47 -2.22 -7.76 7.62
N GLY A 48 -1.43 -6.92 6.95
CA GLY A 48 -0.09 -6.51 7.38
C GLY A 48 1.03 -7.51 7.06
N LYS A 49 0.71 -8.68 6.47
CA LYS A 49 1.75 -9.63 6.04
C LYS A 49 2.54 -9.07 4.85
N ALA A 50 3.86 -8.97 4.98
CA ALA A 50 4.76 -8.61 3.88
C ALA A 50 4.76 -9.69 2.78
N VAL A 51 4.74 -9.23 1.53
CA VAL A 51 4.77 -10.08 0.32
C VAL A 51 6.10 -9.93 -0.40
N ARG A 52 6.59 -8.69 -0.50
CA ARG A 52 7.88 -8.34 -1.08
C ARG A 52 8.46 -7.20 -0.26
N SER A 53 9.75 -7.28 0.04
CA SER A 53 10.44 -6.31 0.88
C SER A 53 11.80 -5.95 0.29
N GLY A 54 12.17 -4.68 0.39
CA GLY A 54 13.51 -4.17 0.14
C GLY A 54 14.06 -3.56 1.43
N ARG A 55 15.33 -3.81 1.72
CA ARG A 55 16.03 -3.27 2.89
C ARG A 55 17.25 -2.49 2.43
N PHE A 56 17.32 -1.24 2.85
CA PHE A 56 18.34 -0.30 2.46
C PHE A 56 19.04 0.23 3.69
N MET A 57 20.37 0.38 3.66
CA MET A 57 21.08 1.04 4.75
C MET A 57 20.64 2.50 4.81
N SER A 58 20.10 2.95 5.93
CA SER A 58 19.58 4.31 6.08
C SER A 58 20.62 5.37 5.74
N ALA A 59 21.89 5.11 6.07
CA ALA A 59 23.01 6.01 5.78
C ALA A 59 23.27 6.23 4.27
N ARG A 60 22.73 5.39 3.40
CA ARG A 60 22.89 5.50 1.94
C ARG A 60 21.60 5.88 1.22
N VAL A 61 20.47 5.96 1.91
CA VAL A 61 19.21 6.40 1.29
C VAL A 61 19.27 7.92 1.13
N VAL A 62 19.25 8.37 -0.11
CA VAL A 62 19.27 9.79 -0.48
C VAL A 62 17.86 10.36 -0.45
N ALA A 63 16.87 9.59 -0.92
CA ALA A 63 15.47 10.00 -0.93
C ALA A 63 14.51 8.80 -0.85
N LEU A 64 13.36 9.05 -0.25
CA LEU A 64 12.17 8.20 -0.29
C LEU A 64 11.02 9.05 -0.84
N VAL A 65 10.43 8.63 -1.95
CA VAL A 65 9.31 9.34 -2.57
C VAL A 65 8.10 8.43 -2.56
N GLU A 66 7.06 8.85 -1.82
CA GLU A 66 5.79 8.13 -1.75
C GLU A 66 4.85 8.66 -2.83
N HIS A 67 4.35 7.74 -3.66
CA HIS A 67 3.31 7.98 -4.66
C HIS A 67 2.05 7.23 -4.21
N PRO A 68 1.18 7.87 -3.40
CA PRO A 68 -0.07 7.26 -3.00
C PRO A 68 -0.97 7.09 -4.22
N ALA A 69 -1.70 5.98 -4.29
CA ALA A 69 -2.72 5.82 -5.32
C ALA A 69 -3.79 6.91 -5.17
N GLU A 70 -4.28 7.46 -6.30
CA GLU A 70 -5.47 8.31 -6.28
C GLU A 70 -6.62 7.51 -5.66
N ASP A 71 -7.23 8.05 -4.59
CA ASP A 71 -8.36 7.41 -3.95
C ASP A 71 -9.49 7.26 -4.98
N GLU A 72 -9.73 6.03 -5.46
CA GLU A 72 -11.04 5.71 -6.01
C GLU A 72 -12.04 6.06 -4.89
N PRO A 73 -12.98 7.00 -5.12
CA PRO A 73 -13.93 7.38 -4.09
C PRO A 73 -14.56 6.09 -3.59
N ARG A 74 -14.45 5.85 -2.27
CA ARG A 74 -15.12 4.73 -1.62
C ARG A 74 -16.57 4.81 -2.06
N MET A 75 -16.94 3.96 -3.00
CA MET A 75 -18.33 3.78 -3.35
C MET A 75 -18.90 3.11 -2.10
N ASP A 76 -19.37 3.94 -1.18
CA ASP A 76 -20.21 3.55 -0.06
C ASP A 76 -21.42 2.91 -0.73
N ARG A 77 -21.31 1.62 -1.05
CA ARG A 77 -22.44 0.83 -1.49
C ARG A 77 -23.44 0.95 -0.35
N PRO A 78 -24.63 1.53 -0.58
CA PRO A 78 -25.64 1.61 0.46
C PRO A 78 -25.84 0.19 0.97
N ARG A 79 -25.53 -0.03 2.25
CA ARG A 79 -25.77 -1.31 2.92
C ARG A 79 -27.19 -1.71 2.57
N GLY A 80 -27.32 -2.86 1.91
CA GLY A 80 -28.57 -3.31 1.33
C GLY A 80 -29.73 -3.07 2.28
N ARG A 81 -30.67 -2.23 1.84
CA ARG A 81 -32.01 -2.18 2.44
C ARG A 81 -32.60 -3.55 2.20
N LYS A 82 -32.42 -4.46 3.18
CA LYS A 82 -33.19 -5.71 3.25
C LYS A 82 -34.65 -5.27 3.21
N THR A 83 -35.28 -5.45 2.06
CA THR A 83 -36.74 -5.43 1.99
C THR A 83 -37.18 -6.60 2.86
N THR A 84 -37.81 -6.27 3.98
CA THR A 84 -38.46 -7.22 4.86
C THR A 84 -39.50 -7.96 4.02
N ARG A 85 -39.11 -9.17 3.58
CA ARG A 85 -40.01 -10.17 3.04
C ARG A 85 -41.00 -10.50 4.15
N GLY A 86 -42.26 -10.06 4.01
CA GLY A 86 -43.36 -10.50 4.86
C GLY A 86 -44.15 -9.37 5.52
N GLN A 87 -45.11 -8.80 4.79
CA GLN A 87 -46.35 -8.30 5.38
C GLN A 87 -47.50 -8.69 4.43
N SER A 88 -48.32 -9.63 4.93
CA SER A 88 -49.77 -9.82 4.72
C SER A 88 -50.28 -10.06 3.28
N SER A 89 -50.80 -11.23 2.91
CA SER A 89 -52.02 -11.93 3.41
C SER A 89 -53.32 -11.19 3.11
N LEU A 90 -54.20 -11.88 2.36
CA LEU A 90 -55.66 -11.77 2.28
C LEU A 90 -56.26 -10.50 1.64
N LEU A 91 -56.63 -10.60 0.36
CA LEU A 91 -58.01 -10.58 -0.18
C LEU A 91 -57.99 -10.36 -1.70
#